data_AF-A0A1H5PTD7-F1
#
_entry.id   AF-A0A1H5PTD7-F1
#
_cell.length_a   1.000
_cell.length_b   1.000
_cell.length_c   1.000
_cell.angle_alpha   90.00
_cell.angle_beta   90.00
_cell.angle_gamma   90.00
#
_symmetry.space_group_name_H-M   'P 1'
#
loop_
_entity.id
_entity.type
_entity.pdbx_description
1 polymer ?
#
loop_
_entity_poly.entity_id
_entity_poly.type
_entity_poly.pdbx_seq_one_letter_code
_entity_poly.pdbx_strand_id
1 'polypeptide(L)'
;MSGKVFDTDDEPGCARKAGSEGHARWGVEREPVTCRTVVALLEEGTPLPVMTELRYDSAEPYSVTMAFNAGSDPVIEWEFGRELLASGRRRLDGFGDVQIWPDEIRGHGLVYLSFRSGWETFVVAASAVVIDEFLTSTFDVVPLGGEGSFLGLEGFAGRLSDET
;
A
#
# COMPACT_ATOMS: atom_id res chain seq x y z
N MET A 1 -36.72 -3.00 5.94
CA MET A 1 -36.03 -2.58 4.70
C MET A 1 -34.61 -3.08 4.81
N SER A 2 -34.26 -4.10 4.02
CA SER A 2 -33.03 -4.88 4.15
C SER A 2 -32.00 -4.34 3.15
N GLY A 3 -30.97 -3.65 3.63
CA GLY A 3 -29.85 -3.19 2.81
C GLY A 3 -28.76 -4.26 2.76
N LYS A 4 -28.67 -4.98 1.65
CA LYS A 4 -27.49 -5.79 1.30
C LYS A 4 -26.41 -4.82 0.82
N VAL A 5 -25.38 -4.61 1.64
CA VAL A 5 -24.20 -3.79 1.29
C VAL A 5 -23.03 -4.67 0.84
N PHE A 6 -23.09 -5.98 1.06
CA PHE A 6 -22.05 -6.94 0.73
C PHE A 6 -22.64 -8.03 -0.17
N ASP A 7 -22.72 -7.74 -1.46
CA ASP A 7 -22.96 -8.72 -2.51
C ASP A 7 -22.08 -8.22 -3.67
N THR A 8 -20.86 -8.74 -3.75
CA THR A 8 -19.92 -8.45 -4.83
C THR A 8 -19.01 -9.67 -4.98
N ASP A 9 -19.51 -10.64 -5.74
CA ASP A 9 -18.68 -11.59 -6.48
C ASP A 9 -18.00 -10.81 -7.62
N ASP A 10 -16.88 -10.16 -7.33
CA ASP A 10 -15.95 -9.66 -8.34
C ASP A 10 -14.53 -9.95 -7.84
N GLU A 11 -13.87 -10.94 -8.46
CA GLU A 11 -12.49 -11.31 -8.17
C GLU A 11 -11.53 -10.15 -8.54
N PRO A 12 -10.72 -9.63 -7.59
CA PRO A 12 -9.65 -8.71 -7.93
C PRO A 12 -8.40 -9.51 -8.33
N GLY A 13 -8.12 -9.57 -9.64
CA GLY A 13 -6.88 -10.12 -10.16
C GLY A 13 -5.74 -9.10 -10.08
N CYS A 14 -4.68 -9.40 -9.32
CA CYS A 14 -3.42 -8.65 -9.38
C CYS A 14 -2.77 -8.86 -10.76
N ALA A 15 -2.87 -7.87 -11.63
CA ALA A 15 -2.35 -7.94 -12.99
C ALA A 15 -0.94 -7.35 -13.08
N ARG A 16 0.02 -8.17 -13.53
CA ARG A 16 1.38 -7.75 -13.87
C ARG A 16 1.36 -6.96 -15.18
N LYS A 17 2.01 -5.80 -15.26
CA LYS A 17 2.29 -5.13 -16.53
C LYS A 17 3.77 -4.85 -16.71
N ALA A 18 4.31 -5.26 -17.86
CA ALA A 18 5.63 -4.90 -18.34
C ALA A 18 5.60 -3.51 -19.00
N GLY A 19 6.46 -2.60 -18.54
CA GLY A 19 6.65 -1.27 -19.12
C GLY A 19 8.13 -1.01 -19.43
N SER A 20 8.40 -0.61 -20.67
CA SER A 20 9.64 -0.05 -21.25
C SER A 20 9.54 1.49 -21.19
N GLU A 21 10.53 2.36 -21.02
CA GLU A 21 12.00 2.36 -20.86
C GLU A 21 12.38 3.75 -20.28
N GLY A 22 13.53 3.89 -19.60
CA GLY A 22 14.21 5.20 -19.47
C GLY A 22 14.97 5.48 -18.18
N HIS A 23 16.27 5.16 -18.18
CA HIS A 23 17.37 5.62 -17.29
C HIS A 23 17.58 4.88 -15.96
N ALA A 24 18.05 3.63 -16.06
CA ALA A 24 18.68 2.89 -14.96
C ALA A 24 20.22 3.02 -15.05
N ARG A 25 20.84 3.65 -14.04
CA ARG A 25 22.20 3.27 -13.63
C ARG A 25 22.00 2.36 -12.42
N TRP A 26 22.57 1.16 -12.48
CA TRP A 26 22.26 -0.05 -11.68
C TRP A 26 20.93 -0.72 -12.07
N GLY A 27 21.05 -1.73 -12.95
CA GLY A 27 19.92 -2.50 -13.49
C GLY A 27 19.38 -3.51 -12.48
N VAL A 28 18.49 -3.04 -11.62
CA VAL A 28 17.46 -3.88 -10.99
C VAL A 28 16.29 -3.90 -11.97
N GLU A 29 15.86 -5.09 -12.42
CA GLU A 29 14.63 -5.18 -13.22
C GLU A 29 13.47 -4.67 -12.35
N ARG A 30 12.81 -3.60 -12.81
CA ARG A 30 11.68 -3.01 -12.10
C ARG A 30 10.50 -3.96 -12.23
N GLU A 31 10.08 -4.52 -11.11
CA GLU A 31 8.93 -5.41 -11.03
C GLU A 31 7.81 -4.69 -10.27
N PRO A 32 6.93 -3.97 -10.98
CA PRO A 32 5.84 -3.26 -10.35
C PRO A 32 4.74 -4.23 -9.91
N VAL A 33 4.23 -4.04 -8.70
CA VAL A 33 3.01 -4.69 -8.20
C VAL A 33 1.92 -3.64 -8.11
N THR A 34 0.75 -3.94 -8.68
CA THR A 34 -0.40 -3.04 -8.65
C THR A 34 -1.66 -3.82 -8.25
N CYS A 35 -2.43 -3.26 -7.32
CA CYS A 35 -3.71 -3.80 -6.91
C CYS A 35 -4.77 -2.70 -7.00
N ARG A 36 -5.85 -2.94 -7.76
CA ARG A 36 -7.00 -2.05 -7.82
C ARG A 36 -8.11 -2.62 -6.97
N THR A 37 -8.70 -1.78 -6.13
CA THR A 37 -9.76 -2.18 -5.21
C THR A 37 -10.68 -1.00 -4.92
N VAL A 38 -11.76 -1.28 -4.19
CA VAL A 38 -12.62 -0.25 -3.61
C VAL A 38 -12.36 -0.20 -2.11
N VAL A 39 -12.14 1.00 -1.60
CA VAL A 39 -12.07 1.27 -0.16
C VAL A 39 -13.25 2.12 0.25
N ALA A 40 -13.62 2.07 1.52
CA ALA A 40 -14.63 2.95 2.08
C ALA A 40 -13.96 4.16 2.72
N LEU A 41 -14.17 5.35 2.15
CA LEU A 41 -13.82 6.61 2.80
C LEU A 41 -14.84 6.91 3.90
N LEU A 42 -14.34 7.13 5.11
CA LEU A 42 -15.15 7.41 6.29
C LEU A 42 -15.27 8.92 6.48
N GLU A 43 -16.37 9.46 5.99
CA GLU A 43 -16.79 10.84 6.27
C GLU A 43 -17.91 10.86 7.31
N GLU A 44 -18.30 12.06 7.76
CA GLU A 44 -19.45 12.21 8.65
C GLU A 44 -20.73 11.68 7.99
N GLY A 45 -21.16 10.49 8.41
CA GLY A 45 -22.40 9.86 7.95
C GLY A 45 -22.17 8.49 7.32
N THR A 46 -22.39 8.39 6.01
CA THR A 46 -22.36 7.10 5.29
C THR A 46 -21.00 6.90 4.63
N PRO A 47 -20.35 5.74 4.79
CA PRO A 47 -19.10 5.44 4.11
C PRO A 47 -19.24 5.55 2.59
N LEU A 48 -18.30 6.24 1.94
CA LEU A 48 -18.29 6.47 0.49
C LEU A 48 -17.33 5.48 -0.18
N PRO A 49 -17.78 4.70 -1.19
CA PRO A 49 -16.88 3.82 -1.94
C PRO A 49 -15.97 4.64 -2.85
N VAL A 50 -14.66 4.44 -2.75
CA VAL A 50 -13.65 5.12 -3.57
C VAL A 50 -12.80 4.08 -4.28
N MET A 51 -12.63 4.26 -5.60
CA MET A 51 -11.72 3.43 -6.40
C MET A 51 -10.28 3.77 -6.02
N THR A 52 -9.51 2.77 -5.61
CA THR A 52 -8.14 2.95 -5.13
C THR A 52 -7.18 2.01 -5.84
N GLU A 53 -5.99 2.53 -6.13
CA GLU A 53 -4.87 1.76 -6.65
C GLU A 53 -3.73 1.75 -5.63
N LEU A 54 -3.32 0.56 -5.19
CA LEU A 54 -2.11 0.32 -4.42
C LEU A 54 -0.98 -0.04 -5.39
N ARG A 55 0.19 0.57 -5.21
CA ARG A 55 1.34 0.42 -6.09
C ARG A 55 2.60 0.19 -5.27
N TYR A 56 3.46 -0.67 -5.79
CA TYR A 56 4.77 -0.98 -5.26
C TYR A 56 5.74 -1.12 -6.43
N ASP A 57 6.95 -0.59 -6.27
CA ASP A 57 8.04 -0.68 -7.25
C ASP A 57 9.29 -1.22 -6.57
N SER A 58 9.90 -2.26 -7.13
CA SER A 58 11.13 -2.86 -6.58
C SER A 58 12.33 -1.90 -6.57
N ALA A 59 12.29 -0.81 -7.37
CA ALA A 59 13.27 0.26 -7.31
C ALA A 59 13.15 1.15 -6.05
N GLU A 60 11.97 1.18 -5.42
CA GLU A 60 11.68 1.91 -4.18
C GLU A 60 11.11 0.93 -3.13
N PRO A 61 11.90 -0.06 -2.70
CA PRO A 61 11.40 -1.26 -2.05
C PRO A 61 10.82 -1.03 -0.65
N TYR A 62 11.01 0.15 -0.08
CA TYR A 62 10.45 0.54 1.21
C TYR A 62 9.10 1.23 1.10
N SER A 63 8.69 1.67 -0.09
CA SER A 63 7.52 2.52 -0.28
C SER A 63 6.34 1.76 -0.86
N VAL A 64 5.14 2.12 -0.41
CA VAL A 64 3.87 1.78 -1.03
C VAL A 64 3.15 3.08 -1.33
N THR A 65 2.59 3.16 -2.53
CA THR A 65 1.76 4.27 -2.97
C THR A 65 0.30 3.86 -2.99
N MET A 66 -0.58 4.67 -2.43
CA MET A 66 -2.03 4.51 -2.45
C MET A 66 -2.66 5.72 -3.13
N ALA A 67 -3.28 5.49 -4.29
CA ALA A 67 -3.88 6.52 -5.13
C ALA A 67 -5.41 6.39 -5.12
N PHE A 68 -6.09 7.45 -4.68
CA PHE A 68 -7.55 7.54 -4.60
C PHE A 68 -8.12 8.24 -5.83
N ASN A 69 -9.01 7.57 -6.55
CA ASN A 69 -9.73 8.10 -7.69
C ASN A 69 -11.17 8.45 -7.28
N ALA A 70 -11.38 9.66 -6.77
CA ALA A 70 -12.69 10.17 -6.36
C ALA A 70 -13.50 10.76 -7.53
N GLY A 71 -13.50 10.09 -8.69
CA GLY A 71 -14.25 10.53 -9.87
C GLY A 71 -13.57 11.65 -10.67
N SER A 72 -14.16 12.85 -10.72
CA SER A 72 -13.70 13.96 -11.58
C SER A 72 -12.56 14.80 -11.00
N ASP A 73 -12.18 14.55 -9.76
CA ASP A 73 -11.18 15.30 -9.03
C ASP A 73 -9.76 14.77 -9.27
N PRO A 74 -8.71 15.59 -9.00
CA PRO A 74 -7.33 15.12 -9.08
C PRO A 74 -7.11 13.91 -8.17
N VAL A 75 -6.37 12.94 -8.69
CA VAL A 75 -5.98 11.74 -7.94
C VAL A 75 -5.21 12.18 -6.69
N ILE A 76 -5.72 11.82 -5.52
CA ILE A 76 -5.01 12.03 -4.25
C ILE A 76 -4.08 10.84 -4.05
N GLU A 77 -2.79 11.11 -3.91
CA GLU A 77 -1.77 10.07 -3.79
C GLU A 77 -1.06 10.18 -2.44
N TRP A 78 -0.92 9.04 -1.75
CA TRP A 78 -0.20 8.92 -0.49
C TRP A 78 0.92 7.90 -0.64
N GLU A 79 2.10 8.24 -0.15
CA GLU A 79 3.23 7.33 -0.07
C GLU A 79 3.58 7.08 1.39
N PHE A 80 3.77 5.82 1.76
CA PHE A 80 4.12 5.42 3.12
C PHE A 80 4.88 4.09 3.12
N GLY A 81 5.42 3.73 4.29
CA GLY A 81 6.25 2.54 4.42
C GLY A 81 5.48 1.25 4.11
N ARG A 82 6.08 0.38 3.29
CA ARG A 82 5.61 -1.00 3.07
C ARG A 82 5.56 -1.78 4.38
N GLU A 83 6.56 -1.60 5.23
CA GLU A 83 6.59 -2.20 6.56
C GLU A 83 5.47 -1.67 7.48
N LEU A 84 5.11 -0.38 7.32
CA LEU A 84 4.03 0.24 8.08
C LEU A 84 2.69 -0.40 7.70
N LEU A 85 2.44 -0.65 6.41
CA LEU A 85 1.26 -1.39 5.97
C LEU A 85 1.22 -2.81 6.54
N ALA A 86 2.36 -3.52 6.48
CA ALA A 86 2.46 -4.89 6.96
C ALA A 86 2.27 -5.01 8.48
N SER A 87 2.84 -4.08 9.26
CA SER A 87 2.68 -4.03 10.71
C SER A 87 1.28 -3.56 11.11
N GLY A 88 0.80 -2.51 10.46
CA GLY A 88 -0.54 -1.93 10.60
C GLY A 88 -1.68 -2.91 10.32
N ARG A 89 -1.45 -3.87 9.42
CA ARG A 89 -2.36 -4.99 9.16
C ARG A 89 -2.54 -5.92 10.37
N ARG A 90 -1.59 -5.93 11.32
CA ARG A 90 -1.59 -6.83 12.49
C ARG A 90 -1.85 -6.13 13.83
N ARG A 91 -1.49 -4.86 13.95
CA ARG A 91 -1.68 -4.05 15.16
C ARG A 91 -1.76 -2.57 14.79
N LEU A 92 -2.20 -1.73 15.72
CA LEU A 92 -2.02 -0.28 15.56
C LEU A 92 -0.53 0.03 15.38
N ASP A 93 -0.21 0.74 14.30
CA ASP A 93 1.12 1.23 14.00
C ASP A 93 1.09 2.55 13.23
N GLY A 94 2.24 3.21 13.18
CA GLY A 94 2.39 4.50 12.51
C GLY A 94 2.37 5.69 13.46
N PHE A 95 2.99 6.77 13.00
CA PHE A 95 3.13 8.02 13.72
C PHE A 95 3.10 9.18 12.72
N GLY A 96 2.68 10.36 13.19
CA GLY A 96 2.60 11.55 12.36
C GLY A 96 1.38 11.49 11.46
N ASP A 97 1.61 11.48 10.16
CA ASP A 97 0.57 11.72 9.16
C ASP A 97 -0.08 10.45 8.61
N VAL A 98 0.47 9.28 8.95
CA VAL A 98 -0.09 7.99 8.59
C VAL A 98 -0.18 7.08 9.81
N GLN A 99 -1.37 6.55 10.08
CA GLN A 99 -1.60 5.50 11.08
C GLN A 99 -2.42 4.38 10.45
N ILE A 100 -2.09 3.13 10.78
CA ILE A 100 -2.73 1.95 10.21
C ILE A 100 -3.05 0.98 11.35
N TRP A 101 -4.25 0.42 11.34
CA TRP A 101 -4.67 -0.57 12.35
C TRP A 101 -5.69 -1.56 11.78
N PRO A 102 -5.72 -2.79 12.32
CA PRO A 102 -6.74 -3.76 11.94
C PRO A 102 -8.02 -3.56 12.76
N ASP A 103 -9.13 -4.04 12.21
CA ASP A 103 -10.39 -4.20 12.92
C ASP A 103 -11.22 -5.31 12.25
N GLU A 104 -12.38 -5.62 12.82
CA GLU A 104 -13.33 -6.58 12.27
C GLU A 104 -14.76 -6.06 12.38
N ILE A 105 -15.49 -6.06 11.26
CA ILE A 105 -16.91 -5.75 11.24
C ILE A 105 -17.67 -6.98 10.78
N ARG A 106 -18.52 -7.53 11.67
CA ARG A 106 -19.41 -8.68 11.37
C ARG A 106 -18.65 -9.91 10.82
N GLY A 107 -17.44 -10.19 11.30
CA GLY A 107 -16.61 -11.30 10.83
C GLY A 107 -15.78 -10.99 9.58
N HIS A 108 -15.87 -9.78 9.03
CA HIS A 108 -15.04 -9.34 7.92
C HIS A 108 -13.87 -8.51 8.44
N GLY A 109 -12.65 -8.99 8.21
CA GLY A 109 -11.42 -8.29 8.56
C GLY A 109 -11.22 -7.05 7.71
N LEU A 110 -10.89 -5.94 8.37
CA LEU A 110 -10.61 -4.65 7.75
C LEU A 110 -9.25 -4.12 8.20
N VAL A 111 -8.68 -3.26 7.37
CA VAL A 111 -7.55 -2.42 7.71
C VAL A 111 -7.97 -0.98 7.54
N TYR A 112 -7.88 -0.22 8.62
CA TYR A 112 -8.08 1.22 8.57
C TYR A 112 -6.75 1.93 8.35
N LEU A 113 -6.78 2.95 7.51
CA LEU A 113 -5.67 3.85 7.27
C LEU A 113 -6.15 5.29 7.51
N SER A 114 -5.47 5.99 8.40
CA SER A 114 -5.65 7.42 8.63
C SER A 114 -4.54 8.19 7.93
N PHE A 115 -4.93 9.21 7.17
CA PHE A 115 -4.04 10.11 6.46
C PHE A 115 -4.31 11.55 6.90
N ARG A 116 -3.28 12.26 7.36
CA ARG A 116 -3.42 13.64 7.83
C ARG A 116 -2.66 14.62 6.95
N SER A 117 -3.37 15.63 6.44
CA SER A 117 -2.79 16.73 5.66
C SER A 117 -3.19 18.05 6.28
N GLY A 118 -2.23 18.76 6.89
CA GLY A 118 -2.51 19.99 7.62
C GLY A 118 -3.48 19.76 8.78
N TRP A 119 -4.67 20.37 8.70
CA TRP A 119 -5.73 20.26 9.70
C TRP A 119 -6.80 19.21 9.34
N GLU A 120 -6.68 18.57 8.17
CA GLU A 120 -7.63 17.57 7.70
C GLU A 120 -7.11 16.16 7.98
N THR A 121 -8.02 15.26 8.32
CA THR A 121 -7.74 13.83 8.51
C THR A 121 -8.75 13.02 7.74
N PHE A 122 -8.27 12.09 6.94
CA PHE A 122 -9.07 11.18 6.13
C PHE A 122 -8.85 9.77 6.66
N VAL A 123 -9.94 9.04 6.90
CA VAL A 123 -9.86 7.63 7.31
C VAL A 123 -10.49 6.78 6.23
N VAL A 124 -9.79 5.75 5.78
CA VAL A 124 -10.32 4.77 4.83
C VAL A 124 -10.30 3.39 5.45
N ALA A 125 -11.27 2.56 5.08
CA ALA A 125 -11.33 1.15 5.41
C ALA A 125 -11.12 0.31 4.15
N ALA A 126 -10.10 -0.55 4.18
CA ALA A 126 -9.79 -1.51 3.12
C ALA A 126 -10.06 -2.94 3.59
N SER A 127 -10.37 -3.84 2.66
CA SER A 127 -10.47 -5.27 2.93
C SER A 127 -9.11 -5.82 3.38
N ALA A 128 -9.09 -6.50 4.52
CA ALA A 128 -7.88 -7.13 5.02
C ALA A 128 -7.30 -8.17 4.03
N VAL A 129 -8.16 -8.91 3.33
CA VAL A 129 -7.76 -9.91 2.34
C VAL A 129 -7.01 -9.25 1.18
N VAL A 130 -7.51 -8.12 0.69
CA VAL A 130 -6.88 -7.38 -0.41
C VAL A 130 -5.50 -6.84 0.01
N ILE A 131 -5.38 -6.32 1.24
CA ILE A 131 -4.09 -5.86 1.77
C ILE A 131 -3.11 -7.03 1.91
N ASP A 132 -3.56 -8.20 2.37
CA ASP A 132 -2.73 -9.39 2.52
C ASP A 132 -2.22 -9.91 1.17
N GLU A 133 -3.07 -9.96 0.15
CA GLU A 133 -2.70 -10.37 -1.22
C GLU A 133 -1.71 -9.40 -1.86
N PHE A 134 -1.94 -8.09 -1.70
CA PHE A 134 -1.01 -7.07 -2.16
C PHE A 134 0.35 -7.21 -1.48
N LEU A 135 0.40 -7.28 -0.14
CA LEU A 135 1.63 -7.43 0.62
C LEU A 135 2.39 -8.71 0.23
N THR A 136 1.69 -9.84 0.11
CA THR A 136 2.27 -11.12 -0.33
C THR A 136 2.97 -10.95 -1.68
N SER A 137 2.29 -10.33 -2.65
CA SER A 137 2.85 -10.06 -3.97
C SER A 137 4.09 -9.14 -3.90
N THR A 138 4.11 -8.14 -3.01
CA THR A 138 5.30 -7.30 -2.81
C THR A 138 6.47 -8.05 -2.17
N PHE A 139 6.19 -9.00 -1.27
CA PHE A 139 7.23 -9.79 -0.58
C PHE A 139 7.82 -10.86 -1.49
N ASP A 140 7.05 -11.36 -2.45
CA ASP A 140 7.55 -12.25 -3.49
C ASP A 140 8.57 -11.55 -4.40
N VAL A 141 8.40 -10.24 -4.64
CA VAL A 141 9.34 -9.43 -5.45
C VAL A 141 10.55 -9.02 -4.62
N VAL A 142 10.34 -8.43 -3.45
CA VAL A 142 11.41 -8.09 -2.48
C VAL A 142 10.99 -8.56 -1.09
N PRO A 143 11.60 -9.61 -0.54
CA PRO A 143 11.31 -10.07 0.81
C PRO A 143 11.50 -8.97 1.84
N LEU A 144 10.65 -8.94 2.86
CA LEU A 144 10.78 -7.99 3.96
C LEU A 144 12.12 -8.19 4.67
N GLY A 145 12.90 -7.11 4.86
CA GLY A 145 14.28 -7.14 5.36
C GLY A 145 15.34 -7.38 4.29
N GLY A 146 14.96 -7.74 3.06
CA GLY A 146 15.85 -7.94 1.91
C GLY A 146 16.07 -6.68 1.07
N GLU A 147 15.44 -5.56 1.41
CA GLU A 147 15.43 -4.34 0.60
C GLU A 147 16.83 -3.76 0.38
N GLY A 148 17.73 -3.92 1.36
CA GLY A 148 19.11 -3.42 1.28
C GLY A 148 19.90 -4.04 0.12
N SER A 149 19.62 -5.30 -0.24
CA SER A 149 20.24 -5.95 -1.40
C SER A 149 19.76 -5.34 -2.72
N PHE A 150 18.49 -4.92 -2.80
CA PHE A 150 17.89 -4.33 -3.99
C PHE A 150 18.35 -2.89 -4.23
N LEU A 151 18.71 -2.15 -3.18
CA LEU A 151 19.28 -0.81 -3.31
C LEU A 151 20.80 -0.80 -3.49
N GLY A 152 21.45 -1.97 -3.55
CA GLY A 152 22.92 -2.07 -3.50
C GLY A 152 23.50 -1.57 -2.16
N LEU A 153 22.67 -1.48 -1.13
CA LEU A 153 23.00 -1.00 0.20
C LEU A 153 24.01 -1.99 0.87
N GLU A 154 23.91 -3.29 0.64
CA GLU A 154 24.93 -4.20 1.22
C GLU A 154 26.34 -3.98 0.66
N GLY A 155 26.46 -3.46 -0.56
CA GLY A 155 27.75 -3.14 -1.20
C GLY A 155 28.42 -1.86 -0.70
N PHE A 156 27.67 -0.84 -0.25
CA PHE A 156 28.30 0.38 0.32
C PHE A 156 28.72 0.18 1.78
N ALA A 157 28.00 -0.64 2.56
CA ALA A 157 28.30 -0.88 3.97
C ALA A 157 29.70 -1.48 4.15
N GLY A 158 30.11 -2.39 3.26
CA GLY A 158 31.46 -2.97 3.27
C GLY A 158 32.58 -1.96 2.97
N ARG A 159 32.28 -0.82 2.33
CA ARG A 159 33.28 0.22 2.04
C ARG A 159 33.44 1.25 3.15
N LEU A 160 32.43 1.41 4.02
CA LEU A 160 32.53 2.31 5.17
C LEU A 160 33.31 1.67 6.33
N SER A 161 33.27 0.34 6.44
CA SER A 161 33.98 -0.39 7.50
C SER A 161 35.49 -0.55 7.27
N ASP A 162 36.00 -0.19 6.09
CA ASP A 162 37.45 -0.23 5.74
C ASP A 162 38.17 1.11 5.99
N GLU A 163 37.45 2.11 6.53
CA GLU A 163 38.00 3.44 6.85
C GLU A 163 37.93 3.72 8.36
N THR A 164 38.46 2.81 9.19
CA THR A 164 38.86 3.07 10.58
C THR A 164 39.98 2.11 11.00
#